data_AF-A0A1F5F6G3-F1
#
_entry.id   AF-A0A1F5F6G3-F1
#
_cell.length_a   1.000
_cell.length_b   1.000
_cell.length_c   1.000
_cell.angle_alpha   90.00
_cell.angle_beta   90.00
_cell.angle_gamma   90.00
#
_symmetry.space_group_name_H-M   'P 1'
#
loop_
_entity.id
_entity.type
_entity.pdbx_description
1 polymer ?
#
loop_
_entity_poly.entity_id
_entity_poly.type
_entity_poly.pdbx_seq_one_letter_code
_entity_poly.pdbx_strand_id
1 'polypeptide(L)'
;MFDKFKQMGQQASQLKQIRDQAVQMQKQLQAEVIEMEADGIRVVMTADQKVQTITIDGKYEERLVKVLNDAVKKSQQIAAKKLQEMSGGLKGLLGGMGGGQQ
;
A
#
# COMPACT_ATOMS: atom_id res chain seq x y z
N MET A 1 -7.87 -35.83 6.06
CA MET A 1 -8.42 -35.15 4.86
C MET A 1 -9.45 -34.09 5.25
N PHE A 2 -10.46 -34.43 6.06
CA PHE A 2 -11.49 -33.50 6.53
C PHE A 2 -10.95 -32.34 7.40
N ASP A 3 -10.01 -32.61 8.31
CA ASP A 3 -9.37 -31.56 9.13
C ASP A 3 -8.54 -30.57 8.33
N LYS A 4 -7.89 -31.04 7.25
CA LYS A 4 -7.11 -30.19 6.34
C LYS A 4 -8.00 -29.25 5.51
N PHE A 5 -9.18 -29.71 5.10
CA PHE A 5 -10.20 -28.88 4.46
C PHE A 5 -10.79 -27.85 5.42
N LYS A 6 -11.07 -28.25 6.67
CA LYS A 6 -11.54 -27.34 7.72
C LYS A 6 -10.49 -26.27 8.05
N GLN A 7 -9.21 -26.66 8.13
CA GLN A 7 -8.09 -25.76 8.36
C GLN A 7 -7.84 -24.79 7.17
N MET A 8 -8.03 -25.24 5.92
CA MET A 8 -8.01 -24.33 4.77
C MET A 8 -9.20 -23.36 4.77
N GLY A 9 -10.40 -23.83 5.12
CA GLY A 9 -11.59 -22.97 5.25
C GLY A 9 -11.42 -21.88 6.31
N GLN A 10 -10.80 -22.22 7.44
CA GLN A 10 -10.49 -21.26 8.51
C GLN A 10 -9.46 -20.21 8.06
N GLN A 11 -8.39 -20.61 7.36
CA GLN A 11 -7.40 -19.68 6.82
C GLN A 11 -8.00 -18.74 5.76
N ALA A 12 -8.82 -19.27 4.85
CA ALA A 12 -9.51 -18.45 3.85
C ALA A 12 -10.47 -17.44 4.48
N SER A 13 -11.17 -17.83 5.55
CA SER A 13 -12.05 -16.94 6.31
C SER A 13 -11.28 -15.80 7.00
N GLN A 14 -10.15 -16.11 7.65
CA GLN A 14 -9.29 -15.09 8.27
C GLN A 14 -8.69 -14.13 7.23
N LEU A 15 -8.21 -14.64 6.10
CA LEU A 15 -7.70 -13.79 5.01
C LEU A 15 -8.77 -12.84 4.48
N LYS A 16 -10.02 -13.32 4.34
CA LYS A 16 -11.14 -12.48 3.93
C LYS A 16 -11.41 -11.37 4.95
N GLN A 17 -11.43 -11.68 6.24
CA GLN A 17 -11.61 -10.69 7.30
C GLN A 17 -10.53 -9.61 7.29
N ILE A 18 -9.26 -10.01 7.16
CA ILE A 18 -8.13 -9.06 7.05
C ILE A 18 -8.29 -8.17 5.82
N ARG A 19 -8.65 -8.76 4.67
CA ARG A 19 -8.91 -8.00 3.44
C ARG A 19 -10.02 -6.97 3.64
N ASP A 20 -11.13 -7.37 4.24
CA ASP A 20 -12.29 -6.51 4.45
C ASP A 20 -11.95 -5.35 5.41
N GLN A 21 -11.19 -5.64 6.48
CA GLN A 21 -10.67 -4.61 7.40
C GLN A 21 -9.72 -3.65 6.68
N ALA A 22 -8.79 -4.16 5.85
CA ALA A 22 -7.86 -3.33 5.10
C ALA A 22 -8.60 -2.39 4.12
N VAL A 23 -9.64 -2.88 3.44
CA VAL A 23 -10.47 -2.05 2.55
C VAL A 23 -11.23 -0.98 3.33
N GLN A 24 -11.79 -1.31 4.49
CA GLN A 24 -12.46 -0.33 5.34
C GLN A 24 -11.49 0.76 5.83
N MET A 25 -10.30 0.36 6.29
CA MET A 25 -9.25 1.29 6.69
C MET A 25 -8.82 2.19 5.52
N GLN A 26 -8.63 1.62 4.32
CA GLN A 26 -8.31 2.40 3.12
C GLN A 26 -9.37 3.46 2.84
N LYS A 27 -10.66 3.10 2.93
CA LYS A 27 -11.76 4.06 2.74
C LYS A 27 -11.76 5.17 3.79
N GLN A 28 -11.48 4.83 5.05
CA GLN A 28 -11.37 5.81 6.12
C GLN A 28 -10.21 6.80 5.85
N LEU A 29 -9.05 6.29 5.45
CA LEU A 29 -7.88 7.13 5.11
C LEU A 29 -8.14 8.02 3.88
N GLN A 30 -8.94 7.56 2.92
CA GLN A 30 -9.36 8.35 1.75
C GLN A 30 -10.34 9.47 2.09
N ALA A 31 -11.15 9.27 3.14
CA ALA A 31 -12.10 10.26 3.61
C ALA A 31 -11.44 11.33 4.49
N GLU A 32 -10.37 10.96 5.20
CA GLU A 32 -9.62 11.87 6.07
C GLU A 32 -8.77 12.83 5.24
N VAL A 33 -9.05 14.13 5.34
CA VAL A 33 -8.32 15.20 4.64
C VAL A 33 -7.36 15.87 5.61
N ILE A 34 -6.11 16.01 5.17
CA ILE A 34 -5.03 16.68 5.86
C ILE A 34 -4.70 17.95 5.10
N GLU A 35 -4.61 19.05 5.84
CA GLU A 35 -4.22 20.36 5.34
C GLU A 35 -3.01 20.85 6.12
N MET A 36 -1.99 21.29 5.39
CA MET A 36 -0.75 21.82 5.95
C MET A 36 -0.43 23.13 5.25
N GLU A 37 -0.04 24.14 6.02
CA GLU A 37 0.40 25.43 5.50
C GLU A 37 1.69 25.86 6.18
N ALA A 38 2.71 26.17 5.38
CA ALA A 38 4.00 26.66 5.83
C ALA A 38 4.67 27.47 4.71
N ASP A 39 5.31 28.58 5.06
CA ASP A 39 6.15 29.37 4.14
C ASP A 39 5.47 29.74 2.81
N GLY A 40 4.18 30.11 2.85
CA GLY A 40 3.39 30.47 1.67
C GLY A 40 2.91 29.27 0.84
N ILE A 41 3.21 28.04 1.27
CA ILE A 41 2.80 26.80 0.62
C ILE A 41 1.65 26.17 1.41
N ARG A 42 0.51 25.95 0.76
CA ARG A 42 -0.62 25.20 1.29
C ARG A 42 -0.77 23.89 0.51
N VAL A 43 -0.81 22.78 1.24
CA VAL A 43 -1.00 21.44 0.67
C VAL A 43 -2.24 20.82 1.27
N VAL A 44 -3.13 20.32 0.41
CA VAL A 44 -4.28 19.50 0.82
C VAL A 44 -4.11 18.11 0.24
N MET A 45 -4.14 17.10 1.10
CA MET A 45 -4.06 15.69 0.70
C MET A 45 -4.95 14.82 1.58
N THR A 46 -5.22 13.59 1.17
CA THR A 46 -5.86 12.59 2.04
C THR A 46 -4.83 11.85 2.90
N ALA A 47 -5.27 11.18 3.97
CA ALA A 47 -4.38 10.37 4.81
C ALA A 47 -3.82 9.13 4.08
N ASP A 48 -4.42 8.70 2.96
CA ASP A 48 -3.80 7.72 2.03
C ASP A 48 -2.77 8.34 1.07
N GLN A 49 -2.32 9.56 1.34
CA GLN A 49 -1.27 10.30 0.63
C GLN A 49 -1.61 10.68 -0.82
N LYS A 50 -2.90 10.87 -1.12
CA LYS A 50 -3.32 11.43 -2.41
C LYS A 50 -3.34 12.96 -2.33
N VAL A 51 -2.41 13.60 -3.04
CA VAL A 51 -2.35 15.07 -3.11
C VAL A 51 -3.53 15.57 -3.92
N GLN A 52 -4.36 16.42 -3.31
CA GLN A 52 -5.53 17.02 -3.95
C GLN A 52 -5.20 18.41 -4.51
N THR A 53 -4.59 19.27 -3.70
CA THR A 53 -4.21 20.62 -4.10
C THR A 53 -2.87 21.03 -3.53
N ILE A 54 -2.16 21.88 -4.28
CA ILE A 54 -0.99 22.62 -3.82
C ILE A 54 -1.20 24.06 -4.23
N THR A 55 -0.99 24.96 -3.30
CA THR A 55 -1.05 26.40 -3.53
C THR A 55 0.26 27.02 -3.06
N ILE A 56 0.87 27.88 -3.87
CA ILE A 56 2.07 28.63 -3.51
C ILE A 56 1.74 30.11 -3.68
N ASP A 57 1.88 30.90 -2.61
CA ASP A 57 1.55 32.33 -2.58
C ASP A 57 0.16 32.63 -3.17
N GLY A 58 -0.82 31.78 -2.82
CA GLY A 58 -2.21 31.90 -3.27
C GLY A 58 -2.48 31.38 -4.70
N LYS A 59 -1.48 30.86 -5.42
CA LYS A 59 -1.65 30.31 -6.78
C LYS A 59 -1.69 28.79 -6.78
N TYR A 60 -2.68 28.22 -7.47
CA TYR A 60 -2.81 26.77 -7.60
C TYR A 60 -1.75 26.19 -8.54
N GLU A 61 -1.03 25.17 -8.07
CA GLU A 61 0.09 24.55 -8.78
C GLU A 61 -0.26 23.16 -9.30
N GLU A 62 -1.07 23.09 -10.36
CA GLU A 62 -1.57 21.84 -10.95
C GLU A 62 -0.43 20.87 -11.35
N ARG A 63 0.66 21.40 -11.91
CA ARG A 63 1.80 20.59 -12.35
C ARG A 63 2.48 19.87 -11.17
N LEU A 64 2.56 20.52 -10.01
CA LEU A 64 3.12 19.90 -8.80
C LEU A 64 2.22 18.79 -8.28
N VAL A 65 0.90 19.02 -8.25
CA VAL A 65 -0.08 17.98 -7.86
C VAL A 65 0.09 16.73 -8.72
N LYS A 66 0.21 16.89 -10.04
CA LYS A 66 0.40 15.76 -10.96
C LYS A 66 1.72 15.02 -10.70
N VAL A 67 2.85 15.76 -10.68
CA VAL A 67 4.18 15.17 -10.52
C VAL A 67 4.32 14.44 -9.19
N LEU A 68 3.81 14.99 -8.09
CA LEU A 68 3.90 14.35 -6.79
C LEU A 68 3.05 13.09 -6.71
N ASN A 69 1.82 13.11 -7.24
CA ASN A 69 1.01 11.89 -7.32
C ASN A 69 1.68 10.80 -8.17
N ASP A 70 2.31 11.16 -9.29
CA ASP A 70 3.07 10.20 -10.12
C ASP A 70 4.30 9.67 -9.39
N ALA A 71 5.00 10.50 -8.61
CA ALA A 71 6.13 10.08 -7.79
C ALA A 71 5.72 9.11 -6.68
N VAL A 72 4.60 9.37 -5.99
CA VAL A 72 4.03 8.47 -4.97
C VAL A 72 3.67 7.12 -5.59
N LYS A 73 2.98 7.12 -6.74
CA LYS A 73 2.66 5.87 -7.47
C LYS A 73 3.91 5.10 -7.86
N LYS A 74 4.93 5.78 -8.37
CA LYS A 74 6.20 5.15 -8.75
C LYS A 74 6.92 4.55 -7.54
N SER A 75 6.91 5.24 -6.40
CA SER A 75 7.44 4.72 -5.13
C SER A 75 6.73 3.44 -4.70
N GLN A 76 5.40 3.41 -4.75
CA GLN A 76 4.59 2.22 -4.45
C GLN A 76 4.91 1.06 -5.40
N GLN A 77 5.08 1.32 -6.70
CA GLN A 77 5.46 0.29 -7.68
C GLN A 77 6.84 -0.31 -7.37
N ILE A 78 7.81 0.52 -7.00
CA ILE A 78 9.15 0.06 -6.61
C ILE A 78 9.07 -0.79 -5.33
N ALA A 79 8.31 -0.35 -4.32
CA ALA A 79 8.12 -1.10 -3.09
C ALA A 79 7.46 -2.45 -3.35
N ALA A 80 6.40 -2.49 -4.17
CA ALA A 80 5.73 -3.72 -4.56
C ALA A 80 6.68 -4.69 -5.28
N LYS A 81 7.51 -4.19 -6.20
CA LYS A 81 8.52 -5.00 -6.89
C LYS A 81 9.53 -5.60 -5.92
N LYS A 82 10.07 -4.80 -4.98
CA LYS A 82 11.00 -5.30 -3.95
C LYS A 82 10.38 -6.38 -3.05
N LEU A 83 9.12 -6.21 -2.64
CA LEU A 83 8.40 -7.21 -1.85
C LEU A 83 8.21 -8.53 -2.61
N GLN A 84 7.91 -8.45 -3.91
CA GLN A 84 7.82 -9.63 -4.78
C GLN A 84 9.17 -10.34 -4.92
N GLU A 85 10.26 -9.60 -5.11
CA GLU A 85 11.62 -10.15 -5.15
C GLU A 85 11.99 -10.85 -3.84
N MET A 86 11.70 -10.24 -2.69
CA MET A 86 11.95 -10.84 -1.38
C MET A 86 11.15 -12.12 -1.16
N SER A 87 9.83 -12.12 -1.45
CA SER A 87 8.97 -13.30 -1.29
C SER A 87 9.30 -14.43 -2.26
N GLY A 88 9.67 -14.10 -3.51
CA GLY A 88 10.14 -15.06 -4.51
C GLY A 88 11.49 -15.66 -4.15
N GLY A 89 12.44 -14.84 -3.70
CA GLY A 89 13.76 -15.27 -3.24
C GLY A 89 13.68 -16.16 -2.00
N LEU A 90 12.83 -15.81 -1.03
CA LEU A 90 12.63 -16.59 0.20
C LEU A 90 11.98 -17.96 -0.08
N LYS A 91 11.02 -18.01 -1.02
CA LYS A 91 10.43 -19.28 -1.49
C LYS A 91 11.47 -20.15 -2.20
N GLY A 92 12.37 -19.56 -2.98
CA GLY A 92 13.47 -20.28 -3.63
C GLY A 92 14.46 -20.88 -2.62
N LEU A 93 14.81 -20.12 -1.58
CA LEU A 93 15.72 -20.57 -0.51
C LEU A 93 15.10 -21.65 0.38
N LEU A 94 13.84 -21.49 0.80
CA LEU A 94 13.11 -22.51 1.57
C LEU A 94 12.83 -23.77 0.74
N GLY A 95 12.56 -23.62 -0.56
CA GLY A 95 12.44 -24.75 -1.48
C GLY A 95 13.77 -25.49 -1.70
N GLY A 96 14.89 -24.77 -1.71
CA GLY A 96 16.23 -25.34 -1.85
C GLY A 96 16.78 -26.00 -0.58
N MET A 97 16.42 -25.52 0.61
CA MET A 97 16.86 -26.12 1.88
C MET A 97 16.02 -27.36 2.29
N GLY A 98 14.85 -27.58 1.69
CA GLY A 98 14.00 -28.74 1.97
C GLY A 98 14.32 -30.01 1.14
N GLY A 99 15.24 -29.92 0.17
CA GLY A 99 15.54 -31.01 -0.78
C GLY A 99 16.87 -31.75 -0.54
N GLY A 100 17.55 -31.51 0.59
CA GLY A 100 18.89 -32.02 0.85
C GLY A 100 19.02 -32.76 2.18
N GLN A 101 18.20 -33.80 2.41
CA GLN A 101 18.50 -34.93 3.31
C GLN A 101 17.43 -36.01 3.20
N GLN A 102 17.55 -36.84 2.15
CA GLN A 102 17.37 -38.31 2.14
C GLN A 102 17.56 -38.83 0.72
#